data_AF-A0A0F9D7K5-F1
#
_entry.id   AF-A0A0F9D7K5-F1
#
_cell.length_a   1.000
_cell.length_b   1.000
_cell.length_c   1.000
_cell.angle_alpha   90.00
_cell.angle_beta   90.00
_cell.angle_gamma   90.00
#
_symmetry.space_group_name_H-M   'P 1'
#
loop_
_entity.id
_entity.type
_entity.pdbx_description
1 polymer ?
#
loop_
_entity_poly.entity_id
_entity_poly.type
_entity_poly.pdbx_seq_one_letter_code
_entity_poly.pdbx_strand_id
1 'polypeptide(L)'
;MTWSVFRRKYEWRKYQYDKCKCGNTKTKISNTCRRCYGEGPNNPQWKGDKVTRVPLHKWIKRHKPKPDVCEKCNKVPPFDLANISQEYKRDINDFEWLCRLCHMKSDGRVYNLINYRSP
;
A
#
# COMPACT_ATOMS: atom_id res chain seq x y z
N MET A 1 -8.65 -50.12 45.37
CA MET A 1 -8.89 -49.63 44.00
C MET A 1 -9.03 -48.12 44.06
N THR A 2 -7.92 -47.39 43.87
CA THR A 2 -7.89 -45.92 43.97
C THR A 2 -7.94 -45.30 42.58
N TRP A 3 -8.91 -44.42 42.36
CA TRP A 3 -9.09 -43.61 41.16
C TRP A 3 -7.94 -42.60 41.02
N SER A 4 -6.81 -43.03 40.50
CA SER A 4 -5.65 -42.15 40.34
C SER A 4 -4.81 -42.50 39.13
N VAL A 5 -5.38 -42.48 37.92
CA VAL A 5 -4.62 -42.34 36.66
C VAL A 5 -5.53 -41.69 35.62
N PHE A 6 -4.96 -40.91 34.70
CA PHE A 6 -5.58 -40.19 33.56
C PHE A 6 -5.75 -38.67 33.70
N ARG A 7 -4.73 -37.96 34.21
CA ARG A 7 -4.35 -36.66 33.62
C ARG A 7 -3.61 -36.92 32.31
N ARG A 8 -4.33 -37.11 31.19
CA ARG A 8 -3.71 -37.04 29.85
C ARG A 8 -3.89 -35.64 29.29
N LYS A 9 -2.79 -34.89 29.37
CA LYS A 9 -2.29 -33.92 28.38
C LYS A 9 -3.23 -33.66 27.18
N TYR A 10 -4.01 -32.59 27.25
CA TYR A 10 -4.48 -31.91 26.04
C TYR A 10 -3.77 -30.55 25.98
N GLU A 11 -2.47 -30.61 25.69
CA GLU A 11 -1.72 -29.45 25.21
C GLU A 11 -2.34 -29.05 23.87
N TRP A 12 -3.02 -27.91 23.85
CA TRP A 12 -3.45 -27.26 22.63
C TRP A 12 -2.20 -27.00 21.77
N ARG A 13 -1.91 -27.89 20.82
CA ARG A 13 -0.95 -27.64 19.74
C ARG A 13 -1.44 -26.36 19.05
N LYS A 14 -0.82 -25.23 19.41
CA LYS A 14 -1.02 -23.95 18.74
C LYS A 14 -0.79 -24.22 17.25
N TYR A 15 -1.85 -24.19 16.45
CA TYR A 15 -1.75 -24.35 15.01
C TYR A 15 -0.78 -23.27 14.51
N GLN A 16 0.46 -23.67 14.22
CA GLN A 16 1.44 -22.81 13.58
C GLN A 16 1.04 -22.74 12.12
N TYR A 17 0.37 -21.65 11.76
CA TYR A 17 0.05 -21.39 10.36
C TYR A 17 1.32 -20.91 9.66
N ASP A 18 1.58 -21.46 8.46
CA ASP A 18 2.70 -21.00 7.63
C ASP A 18 2.57 -19.50 7.38
N LYS A 19 3.61 -18.76 7.76
CA LYS A 19 3.70 -17.32 7.49
C LYS A 19 4.28 -17.07 6.11
N CYS A 20 3.74 -16.07 5.45
CA CYS A 20 4.28 -15.50 4.23
C CYS A 20 5.44 -14.55 4.55
N LYS A 21 6.33 -14.31 3.58
CA LYS A 21 7.39 -13.30 3.67
C LYS A 21 6.90 -11.89 4.03
N CYS A 22 5.63 -11.57 3.74
CA CYS A 22 5.00 -10.30 4.12
C CYS A 22 4.44 -10.28 5.56
N GLY A 23 4.70 -11.32 6.37
CA GLY A 23 4.22 -11.45 7.75
C GLY A 23 2.78 -11.97 7.89
N ASN A 24 1.99 -12.00 6.81
CA ASN A 24 0.61 -12.51 6.82
C ASN A 24 0.57 -14.04 6.81
N THR A 25 -0.51 -14.58 7.37
CA THR A 25 -0.80 -16.02 7.36
C THR A 25 -1.17 -16.50 5.95
N LYS A 26 -0.62 -17.65 5.54
CA LYS A 26 -1.01 -18.32 4.28
C LYS A 26 -2.35 -19.03 4.43
N THR A 27 -3.09 -19.15 3.33
CA THR A 27 -4.33 -19.94 3.28
C THR A 27 -4.02 -21.42 3.46
N LYS A 28 -4.87 -22.16 4.17
CA LYS A 28 -4.69 -23.61 4.38
C LYS A 28 -4.80 -24.41 3.08
N ILE A 29 -5.66 -23.96 2.16
CA ILE A 29 -6.05 -24.71 0.95
C ILE A 29 -5.01 -24.59 -0.16
N SER A 30 -4.53 -23.37 -0.43
CA SER A 30 -3.64 -23.10 -1.56
C SER A 30 -2.19 -22.81 -1.14
N ASN A 31 -1.88 -22.83 0.17
CA ASN A 31 -0.59 -22.42 0.75
C ASN A 31 -0.07 -21.08 0.18
N THR A 32 -1.00 -20.16 -0.12
CA THR A 32 -0.68 -18.85 -0.70
C THR A 32 -1.11 -17.74 0.23
N CYS A 33 -0.40 -16.62 0.19
CA CYS A 33 -0.83 -15.42 0.89
C CYS A 33 -1.82 -14.66 0.02
N ARG A 34 -3.07 -14.47 0.48
CA ARG A 34 -4.09 -13.73 -0.27
C ARG A 34 -3.64 -12.30 -0.63
N ARG A 35 -2.77 -11.71 0.19
CA ARG A 35 -2.16 -10.40 -0.09
C ARG A 35 -1.16 -10.47 -1.25
N CYS A 36 -0.23 -11.42 -1.23
CA CYS A 36 0.84 -11.50 -2.24
C CYS A 36 0.46 -12.24 -3.52
N TYR A 37 -0.53 -13.13 -3.48
CA TYR A 37 -0.94 -13.96 -4.61
C TYR A 37 -1.54 -13.14 -5.77
N GLY A 38 -2.14 -11.99 -5.47
CA GLY A 38 -2.71 -11.08 -6.47
C GLY A 38 -1.78 -9.94 -6.92
N GLU A 39 -0.49 -10.02 -6.61
CA GLU A 39 0.47 -8.93 -6.86
C GLU A 39 1.58 -9.37 -7.81
N GLY A 40 2.10 -8.40 -8.57
CA GLY A 40 3.25 -8.63 -9.43
C GLY A 40 2.98 -9.59 -10.61
N PRO A 41 4.05 -10.12 -11.22
CA PRO A 41 3.97 -10.99 -12.39
C PRO A 41 3.14 -12.27 -12.22
N ASN A 42 2.88 -12.70 -10.98
CA ASN A 42 2.09 -13.89 -10.67
C ASN A 42 0.58 -13.67 -10.83
N ASN A 43 0.13 -12.42 -10.97
CA ASN A 43 -1.26 -12.11 -11.26
C ASN A 43 -1.47 -12.12 -12.79
N PRO A 44 -2.39 -12.94 -13.35
CA PRO A 44 -2.69 -12.94 -14.78
C PRO A 44 -3.13 -11.58 -15.34
N GLN A 45 -3.66 -10.70 -14.49
CA GLN A 45 -4.04 -9.33 -14.83
C GLN A 45 -2.90 -8.31 -14.66
N TRP A 46 -1.68 -8.77 -14.36
CA TRP A 46 -0.52 -7.90 -14.22
C TRP A 46 -0.11 -7.28 -15.55
N LYS A 47 -0.22 -5.95 -15.61
CA LYS A 47 0.12 -5.18 -16.81
C LYS A 47 1.59 -4.79 -16.93
N GLY A 48 2.46 -5.18 -15.98
CA GLY A 48 3.84 -4.70 -15.95
C GLY A 48 3.90 -3.17 -16.01
N ASP A 49 4.83 -2.61 -16.75
CA ASP A 49 5.01 -1.15 -16.86
C ASP A 49 3.91 -0.45 -17.64
N LYS A 50 3.04 -1.19 -18.34
CA LYS A 50 1.90 -0.64 -19.09
C LYS A 50 0.67 -0.38 -18.21
N VAL A 51 0.88 -0.09 -16.92
CA VAL A 51 -0.21 0.16 -15.96
C VAL A 51 -0.72 1.59 -16.11
N THR A 52 -2.04 1.78 -16.10
CA THR A 52 -2.62 3.13 -16.15
C THR A 52 -2.50 3.83 -14.80
N ARG A 53 -2.60 5.17 -14.82
CA ARG A 53 -2.41 6.05 -13.65
C ARG A 53 -3.26 5.67 -12.44
N VAL A 54 -4.52 5.29 -12.63
CA VAL A 54 -5.45 5.02 -11.52
C VAL A 54 -5.10 3.73 -10.75
N PRO A 55 -4.94 2.56 -11.42
CA PRO A 55 -4.42 1.36 -10.77
C PRO A 55 -3.04 1.55 -10.14
N LEU A 56 -2.16 2.33 -10.78
CA LEU A 56 -0.84 2.64 -10.24
C LEU A 56 -0.94 3.37 -8.91
N HIS A 57 -1.72 4.45 -8.81
CA HIS A 57 -1.95 5.14 -7.54
C HIS A 57 -2.51 4.21 -6.47
N LYS A 58 -3.45 3.33 -6.81
CA LYS A 58 -3.98 2.33 -5.86
C LYS A 58 -2.88 1.39 -5.35
N TRP A 59 -1.97 0.97 -6.24
CA TRP A 59 -0.82 0.14 -5.87
C TRP A 59 0.14 0.90 -4.96
N ILE A 60 0.54 2.13 -5.31
CA ILE A 60 1.44 2.94 -4.47
C ILE A 60 0.82 3.20 -3.09
N LYS A 61 -0.47 3.56 -3.00
CA LYS A 61 -1.16 3.77 -1.70
C LYS A 61 -1.12 2.56 -0.77
N ARG A 62 -0.98 1.34 -1.31
CA ARG A 62 -0.86 0.11 -0.52
C ARG A 62 0.57 -0.17 -0.04
N HIS A 63 1.57 0.40 -0.71
CA HIS A 63 2.99 0.10 -0.49
C HIS A 63 3.76 1.25 0.15
N LYS A 64 3.34 2.51 -0.09
CA LYS A 64 3.88 3.71 0.55
C LYS A 64 2.98 4.09 1.73
N PRO A 65 3.44 3.95 2.98
CA PRO A 65 2.71 4.43 4.14
C PRO A 65 2.36 5.91 3.97
N LYS A 66 1.16 6.28 4.42
CA LYS A 66 0.72 7.68 4.41
C LYS A 66 1.28 8.37 5.67
N PRO A 67 2.11 9.41 5.54
CA PRO A 67 2.57 10.17 6.69
C PRO A 67 1.46 11.07 7.26
N ASP A 68 1.62 11.46 8.52
CA ASP A 68 0.67 12.34 9.21
C ASP A 68 0.72 13.78 8.71
N VAL A 69 1.86 14.18 8.13
CA VAL A 69 2.11 15.50 7.57
C VAL A 69 2.58 15.42 6.11
N CYS A 70 2.28 16.45 5.34
CA CYS A 70 2.70 16.63 3.95
C CYS A 70 4.22 16.56 3.83
N GLU A 71 4.74 15.69 2.95
CA GLU A 71 6.18 15.48 2.77
C GLU A 71 6.90 16.75 2.26
N LYS A 72 6.17 17.68 1.62
CA LYS A 72 6.75 18.93 1.09
C LYS A 72 6.74 20.11 2.06
N CYS A 73 5.66 20.31 2.82
CA CYS A 73 5.53 21.48 3.68
C CYS A 73 5.57 21.17 5.18
N ASN A 74 5.41 19.90 5.58
CA ASN A 74 5.42 19.45 6.97
C ASN A 74 4.42 20.16 7.91
N LYS A 75 3.36 20.77 7.36
CA LYS A 75 2.40 21.61 8.13
C LYS A 75 1.02 20.98 8.31
N VAL A 76 0.52 20.29 7.29
CA VAL A 76 -0.85 19.78 7.26
C VAL A 76 -0.87 18.34 6.75
N PRO A 77 -1.89 17.54 7.08
CA PRO A 77 -2.00 16.19 6.57
C PRO A 77 -2.04 16.14 5.04
N PRO A 78 -1.39 15.14 4.42
CA PRO A 78 -1.44 14.97 2.99
C PRO A 78 -2.81 14.42 2.55
N PHE A 79 -3.22 14.80 1.35
CA PHE A 79 -4.47 14.34 0.73
C PHE A 79 -4.21 13.62 -0.59
N ASP A 80 -3.28 14.16 -1.36
CA ASP A 80 -2.93 13.68 -2.68
C ASP A 80 -1.62 12.88 -2.63
N LEU A 81 -1.54 11.91 -3.51
CA LEU A 81 -0.30 11.20 -3.81
C LEU A 81 0.12 11.67 -5.20
N ALA A 82 1.25 12.38 -5.29
CA ALA A 82 1.74 12.97 -6.52
C ALA A 82 2.95 12.19 -7.03
N ASN A 83 3.05 12.02 -8.34
CA ASN A 83 4.22 11.45 -8.99
C ASN A 83 5.26 12.57 -9.23
N ILE A 84 6.52 12.32 -8.87
CA ILE A 84 7.57 13.34 -8.90
C ILE A 84 8.06 13.55 -10.33
N SER A 85 8.44 12.46 -11.02
CA SER A 85 8.96 12.49 -12.40
C SER A 85 7.90 12.78 -13.47
N GLN A 86 6.61 12.59 -13.16
CA GLN A 86 5.48 12.55 -14.11
C GLN A 86 5.53 11.40 -15.13
N GLU A 87 6.42 10.41 -14.95
CA GLU A 87 6.54 9.24 -15.82
C GLU A 87 5.60 8.09 -15.42
N TYR A 88 5.01 8.13 -14.21
CA TYR A 88 4.08 7.13 -13.69
C TYR A 88 4.63 5.68 -13.76
N LYS A 89 5.88 5.49 -13.31
CA LYS A 89 6.49 4.16 -13.17
C LYS A 89 6.06 3.49 -11.86
N ARG A 90 6.23 2.16 -11.75
CA ARG A 90 6.04 1.43 -10.47
C ARG A 90 7.23 1.59 -9.52
N ASP A 91 7.68 2.82 -9.33
CA ASP A 91 8.68 3.18 -8.33
C ASP A 91 7.98 3.88 -7.17
N ILE A 92 8.11 3.32 -5.96
CA ILE A 92 7.50 3.89 -4.75
C ILE A 92 8.15 5.23 -4.38
N ASN A 93 9.44 5.38 -4.66
CA ASN A 93 10.23 6.56 -4.28
C ASN A 93 9.95 7.74 -5.22
N ASP A 94 9.39 7.48 -6.39
CA ASP A 94 8.95 8.49 -7.36
C ASP A 94 7.53 9.04 -7.04
N PHE A 95 7.03 8.80 -5.82
CA PHE A 95 5.78 9.37 -5.35
C PHE A 95 5.92 10.02 -3.98
N GLU A 96 5.22 11.14 -3.82
CA GLU A 96 5.17 11.90 -2.58
C GLU A 96 3.72 12.16 -2.13
N TRP A 97 3.50 12.10 -0.82
CA TRP A 97 2.24 12.43 -0.17
C TRP A 97 2.19 13.93 0.12
N LEU A 98 1.32 14.62 -0.61
CA LEU A 98 1.20 16.08 -0.59
C LEU A 98 -0.16 16.54 -0.08
N CYS A 99 -0.17 17.69 0.58
CA CYS A 99 -1.39 18.44 0.76
C CYS A 99 -1.85 19.05 -0.58
N ARG A 100 -3.15 19.34 -0.69
CA ARG A 100 -3.74 19.81 -1.95
C ARG A 100 -3.04 21.06 -2.50
N LEU A 101 -2.70 22.01 -1.62
CA LEU A 101 -1.99 23.23 -2.01
C LEU A 101 -0.59 22.94 -2.56
N CYS A 102 0.20 22.11 -1.87
CA CYS A 102 1.54 21.75 -2.32
C CYS A 102 1.51 21.03 -3.66
N HIS A 103 0.54 20.12 -3.84
CA HIS A 103 0.35 19.43 -5.10
C HIS A 103 0.00 20.38 -6.24
N MET A 104 -1.00 21.26 -6.04
CA MET A 104 -1.39 22.26 -7.04
C MET A 104 -0.29 23.26 -7.39
N LYS A 105 0.63 23.52 -6.45
CA LYS A 105 1.82 24.34 -6.72
C LYS A 105 2.83 23.58 -7.57
N SER A 106 3.09 22.30 -7.25
CA SER A 106 4.04 21.47 -7.99
C SER A 106 3.65 21.29 -9.46
N ASP A 107 2.36 21.16 -9.76
CA ASP A 107 1.87 20.99 -11.14
C ASP A 107 1.39 22.28 -11.82
N GLY A 108 1.63 23.44 -11.19
CA GLY A 108 1.33 24.75 -11.76
C GLY A 108 -0.16 25.14 -11.81
N ARG A 109 -1.09 24.31 -11.32
CA ARG A 109 -2.53 24.63 -11.29
C ARG A 109 -2.86 25.92 -10.53
N VAL A 110 -2.05 26.29 -9.53
CA VAL A 110 -2.23 27.56 -8.81
C VAL A 110 -2.06 28.77 -9.74
N TYR A 111 -1.08 28.76 -10.63
CA TYR A 111 -0.84 29.89 -11.54
C TYR A 111 -1.95 30.02 -12.59
N ASN A 112 -2.49 28.90 -13.07
CA ASN A 112 -3.64 28.90 -13.99
C ASN A 112 -4.88 29.55 -13.35
N LEU A 113 -5.10 29.35 -12.05
CA LEU A 113 -6.21 29.98 -11.32
C LEU A 113 -6.03 31.49 -11.12
N ILE A 114 -4.78 31.94 -10.94
CA ILE A 114 -4.47 33.37 -10.81
C ILE A 114 -4.67 34.06 -12.17
N ASN A 115 -4.12 33.49 -13.24
CA ASN A 115 -4.20 34.06 -14.59
C ASN A 115 -5.64 34.14 -15.12
N TYR A 116 -6.52 33.19 -14.78
CA TYR A 116 -7.94 33.24 -15.16
C TYR A 116 -8.72 34.38 -14.48
N ARG A 117 -8.22 34.88 -13.34
CA ARG A 117 -8.88 35.91 -12.54
C ARG A 117 -8.35 37.31 -12.80
N SER A 118 -7.35 37.47 -13.65
CA SER A 118 -6.87 38.77 -14.10
C SER A 118 -7.85 39.32 -15.16
N PRO A 119 -8.35 40.57 -15.00
CA PRO A 119 -9.28 41.19 -15.95
C PRO A 119 -8.68 41.39 -17.34
#